data_AF-A0A7V2D085-F1
#
_entry.id   AF-A0A7V2D085-F1
#
_cell.length_a   1.000
_cell.length_b   1.000
_cell.length_c   1.000
_cell.angle_alpha   90.00
_cell.angle_beta   90.00
_cell.angle_gamma   90.00
#
_symmetry.space_group_name_H-M   'P 1'
#
loop_
_entity.id
_entity.type
_entity.pdbx_description
1 polymer ?
#
loop_
_entity_poly.entity_id
_entity_poly.type
_entity_poly.pdbx_seq_one_letter_code
_entity_poly.pdbx_strand_id
1 'polypeptide(L)'
;TGAAAAAGLPDDPGDKEDNLYLSGDAAYAVGDTPLTLKAHIGYSDGNPGLGPSGTSVAPTGTYFDWQLGIDVTPVQHLTLSASYVDTDISRTESAYLLPNFATLDGRPIADAALVLSVTASF
;
A
#
# COMPACT_ATOMS: atom_id res chain seq x y z
N THR A 1 9.47 18.64 4.72
CA THR A 1 8.00 18.52 4.77
C THR A 1 7.42 18.57 3.37
N GLY A 2 6.30 17.86 3.14
CA GLY A 2 5.59 17.88 1.85
C GLY A 2 5.18 19.30 1.46
N ALA A 3 4.73 20.10 2.43
CA ALA A 3 4.41 21.52 2.25
C ALA A 3 5.59 22.37 1.75
N ALA A 4 6.79 22.20 2.32
CA ALA A 4 7.98 22.94 1.90
C ALA A 4 8.42 22.56 0.47
N ALA A 5 8.35 21.28 0.11
CA ALA A 5 8.61 20.84 -1.26
C ALA A 5 7.57 21.35 -2.26
N ALA A 6 6.28 21.35 -1.91
CA ALA A 6 5.23 21.90 -2.77
C ALA A 6 5.41 23.41 -3.00
N ALA A 7 6.01 24.12 -2.05
CA ALA A 7 6.39 25.53 -2.17
C ALA A 7 7.72 25.76 -2.94
N GLY A 8 8.38 24.69 -3.41
CA GLY A 8 9.66 24.76 -4.14
C GLY A 8 10.89 24.98 -3.26
N LEU A 9 10.76 24.82 -1.94
CA LEU A 9 11.82 25.03 -0.94
C LEU A 9 11.95 23.78 -0.06
N PRO A 10 12.36 22.62 -0.60
CA PRO A 10 12.50 21.41 0.20
C PRO A 10 13.54 21.62 1.32
N ASP A 11 13.25 21.04 2.49
CA ASP A 11 14.10 21.18 3.68
C ASP A 11 15.48 20.50 3.49
N ASP A 12 15.55 19.47 2.64
CA ASP A 12 16.80 18.79 2.27
C ASP A 12 16.83 18.45 0.75
N PRO A 13 17.31 19.37 -0.10
CA PRO A 13 17.33 19.17 -1.55
C PRO A 13 18.42 18.19 -2.00
N GLY A 14 18.02 17.09 -2.64
CA GLY A 14 18.95 16.18 -3.32
C GLY A 14 19.46 15.02 -2.47
N ASP A 15 18.86 14.80 -1.30
CA ASP A 15 19.13 13.61 -0.49
C ASP A 15 18.80 12.32 -1.24
N LYS A 16 19.69 11.33 -1.12
CA LYS A 16 19.63 10.07 -1.84
C LYS A 16 20.02 8.93 -0.91
N GLU A 17 19.01 8.16 -0.56
CA GLU A 17 19.12 7.01 0.32
C GLU A 17 18.71 5.73 -0.40
N ASP A 18 19.18 4.62 0.16
CA ASP A 18 18.85 3.29 -0.32
C ASP A 18 17.38 2.95 0.00
N ASN A 19 16.81 2.02 -0.78
CA ASN A 19 15.47 1.49 -0.53
C ASN A 19 15.52 -0.03 -0.44
N LEU A 20 14.93 -0.57 0.62
CA LEU A 20 14.73 -2.00 0.83
C LEU A 20 13.24 -2.28 0.97
N TYR A 21 12.77 -3.31 0.27
CA TYR A 21 11.44 -3.86 0.47
C TYR A 21 11.53 -5.38 0.58
N LEU A 22 10.93 -5.93 1.63
CA LEU A 22 10.85 -7.36 1.90
C LEU A 22 9.38 -7.74 2.07
N SER A 23 8.95 -8.80 1.41
CA SER A 23 7.56 -9.25 1.52
C SER A 23 7.43 -10.76 1.58
N GLY A 24 6.26 -11.20 2.03
CA GLY A 24 5.85 -12.59 2.04
C GLY A 24 4.35 -12.73 1.82
N ASP A 25 3.99 -13.80 1.11
CA ASP A 25 2.61 -14.12 0.75
C ASP A 25 2.24 -15.51 1.27
N ALA A 26 0.98 -15.67 1.67
CA ALA A 26 0.40 -16.94 2.04
C ALA A 26 -0.97 -17.12 1.40
N ALA A 27 -1.25 -18.33 0.92
CA ALA A 27 -2.55 -18.73 0.43
C ALA A 27 -2.93 -20.10 1.02
N TYR A 28 -4.18 -20.22 1.45
CA TYR A 28 -4.70 -21.45 2.06
C TYR A 28 -6.07 -21.80 1.46
N ALA A 29 -6.12 -22.89 0.70
CA ALA A 29 -7.36 -23.46 0.19
C ALA A 29 -8.11 -24.20 1.31
N VAL A 30 -9.37 -23.81 1.55
CA VAL A 30 -10.17 -24.38 2.63
C VAL A 30 -10.86 -25.64 2.14
N GLY A 31 -10.20 -26.78 2.29
CA GLY A 31 -10.78 -28.14 2.14
C GLY A 31 -11.76 -28.29 0.97
N ASP A 32 -12.89 -28.95 1.23
CA ASP A 32 -13.96 -29.21 0.25
C ASP A 32 -14.84 -27.99 -0.08
N THR A 33 -14.33 -26.77 0.13
CA THR A 33 -15.08 -25.53 -0.13
C THR A 33 -14.48 -24.78 -1.33
N PRO A 34 -15.25 -23.91 -2.00
CA PRO A 34 -14.72 -23.06 -3.07
C PRO A 34 -13.89 -21.88 -2.56
N LEU A 35 -13.46 -21.89 -1.29
CA LEU A 35 -12.87 -20.73 -0.61
C LEU A 35 -11.36 -20.87 -0.47
N THR A 36 -10.64 -19.79 -0.77
CA THR A 36 -9.21 -19.64 -0.51
C THR A 36 -8.97 -18.39 0.33
N LEU A 37 -8.23 -18.53 1.42
CA LEU A 37 -7.76 -17.40 2.22
C LEU A 37 -6.42 -16.91 1.68
N LYS A 38 -6.21 -15.60 1.66
CA LYS A 38 -4.98 -14.95 1.23
C LYS A 38 -4.46 -13.99 2.28
N ALA A 39 -3.15 -13.93 2.45
CA ALA A 39 -2.48 -12.96 3.28
C ALA A 39 -1.22 -12.45 2.56
N HIS A 40 -0.93 -11.16 2.74
CA HIS A 40 0.30 -10.49 2.34
C HIS A 40 0.84 -9.70 3.53
N ILE A 41 2.16 -9.67 3.66
CA ILE A 41 2.85 -8.73 4.54
C ILE A 41 4.11 -8.22 3.85
N GLY A 42 4.32 -6.92 3.92
CA GLY A 42 5.48 -6.20 3.40
C GLY A 42 6.11 -5.34 4.47
N TYR A 43 7.43 -5.23 4.44
CA TYR A 43 8.23 -4.29 5.21
C TYR A 43 9.00 -3.42 4.23
N SER A 44 8.79 -2.12 4.31
CA SER A 44 9.55 -1.11 3.58
C SER A 44 10.50 -0.41 4.54
N ASP A 45 11.73 -0.20 4.08
CA ASP A 45 12.69 0.74 4.67
C ASP A 45 13.36 1.49 3.54
N GLY A 46 12.87 2.71 3.28
CA GLY A 46 13.31 3.49 2.14
C GLY A 46 13.53 4.96 2.48
N ASN A 47 14.03 5.67 1.48
CA ASN A 47 14.30 7.10 1.53
C ASN A 47 13.12 7.84 2.22
N PRO A 48 13.39 8.54 3.33
CA PRO A 48 12.39 9.29 4.10
C PRO A 48 11.90 10.56 3.39
N GLY A 49 12.05 10.66 2.06
CA GLY A 49 11.63 11.74 1.20
C GLY A 49 10.14 12.12 1.29
N LEU A 50 9.61 12.82 0.29
CA LEU A 50 8.32 13.52 0.48
C LEU A 50 7.15 12.90 -0.30
N GLY A 51 7.12 11.57 -0.40
CA GLY A 51 6.13 10.80 -1.15
C GLY A 51 6.35 10.81 -2.66
N PRO A 52 5.56 10.02 -3.44
CA PRO A 52 5.73 9.81 -4.88
C PRO A 52 5.57 11.07 -5.74
N SER A 53 5.04 12.15 -5.16
CA SER A 53 4.91 13.48 -5.79
C SER A 53 5.90 14.52 -5.23
N GLY A 54 6.86 14.10 -4.40
CA GLY A 54 7.86 14.95 -3.76
C GLY A 54 9.29 14.61 -4.18
N THR A 55 10.15 14.31 -3.21
CA THR A 55 11.57 14.00 -3.44
C THR A 55 11.88 12.51 -3.64
N SER A 56 10.90 11.63 -3.43
CA SER A 56 11.07 10.18 -3.59
C SER A 56 10.05 9.62 -4.59
N VAL A 57 10.44 8.64 -5.40
CA VAL A 57 9.53 7.94 -6.32
C VAL A 57 8.85 6.75 -5.64
N ALA A 58 9.38 6.31 -4.48
CA ALA A 58 8.86 5.21 -3.69
C ALA A 58 7.96 5.73 -2.55
N PRO A 59 7.03 4.90 -2.04
CA PRO A 59 6.35 5.18 -0.78
C PRO A 59 7.39 5.45 0.32
N THR A 60 7.19 6.54 1.05
CA THR A 60 8.20 7.12 1.93
C THR A 60 8.35 6.36 3.24
N GLY A 61 9.59 6.18 3.68
CA GLY A 61 9.94 5.84 5.05
C GLY A 61 9.89 4.35 5.38
N THR A 62 9.86 4.08 6.69
CA THR A 62 9.83 2.73 7.25
C THR A 62 8.42 2.39 7.68
N TYR A 63 7.82 1.34 7.12
CA TYR A 63 6.46 0.93 7.45
C TYR A 63 6.21 -0.53 7.09
N PHE A 64 5.17 -1.10 7.67
CA PHE A 64 4.58 -2.36 7.23
C PHE A 64 3.32 -2.10 6.39
N ASP A 65 3.21 -2.82 5.28
CA ASP A 65 1.95 -2.97 4.55
C ASP A 65 1.44 -4.40 4.69
N TRP A 66 0.12 -4.56 4.66
CA TRP A 66 -0.48 -5.88 4.79
C TRP A 66 -1.81 -5.97 4.06
N GLN A 67 -2.17 -7.21 3.70
CA GLN A 67 -3.45 -7.54 3.11
C GLN A 67 -4.00 -8.82 3.73
N LEU A 68 -5.30 -8.84 4.02
CA LEU A 68 -6.06 -10.06 4.31
C LEU A 68 -7.20 -10.19 3.30
N GLY A 69 -7.31 -11.35 2.67
CA GLY A 69 -8.24 -11.57 1.57
C GLY A 69 -8.88 -12.94 1.54
N ILE A 70 -9.96 -13.01 0.76
CA ILE A 70 -10.76 -14.20 0.50
C ILE A 70 -11.05 -14.23 -1.00
N ASP A 71 -10.82 -15.40 -1.59
CA ASP A 71 -11.28 -15.75 -2.93
C ASP A 71 -12.35 -16.84 -2.83
N VAL A 72 -13.40 -16.70 -3.64
CA VAL A 72 -14.47 -17.68 -3.77
C VAL A 72 -14.61 -18.04 -5.24
N THR A 73 -14.50 -19.32 -5.57
CA THR A 73 -14.67 -19.86 -6.93
C THR A 73 -15.97 -20.66 -7.00
N PRO A 74 -17.15 -19.99 -7.07
CA PRO A 74 -18.44 -20.68 -6.94
C PRO A 74 -18.76 -21.62 -8.11
N VAL A 75 -18.19 -21.33 -9.28
CA VAL A 75 -18.27 -22.18 -10.47
C VAL A 75 -16.90 -22.20 -11.15
N GLN A 76 -16.68 -23.22 -11.97
CA GLN A 76 -15.44 -23.33 -12.74
C GLN A 76 -15.19 -22.04 -13.53
N HIS A 77 -13.95 -21.54 -13.47
CA HIS A 77 -13.48 -20.35 -14.19
C HIS A 77 -14.04 -18.98 -13.75
N LEU A 78 -14.80 -18.91 -12.66
CA LEU A 78 -15.23 -17.64 -12.07
C LEU A 78 -14.69 -17.51 -10.65
N THR A 79 -13.92 -16.45 -10.38
CA THR A 79 -13.41 -16.13 -9.04
C THR A 79 -13.91 -14.76 -8.60
N LEU A 80 -14.48 -14.69 -7.41
CA LEU A 80 -14.86 -13.47 -6.71
C LEU A 80 -13.85 -13.25 -5.57
N SER A 81 -13.30 -12.04 -5.47
CA SER A 81 -12.31 -11.74 -4.42
C SER A 81 -12.72 -10.52 -3.61
N ALA A 82 -12.44 -10.57 -2.31
CA ALA A 82 -12.46 -9.41 -1.43
C ALA A 82 -11.15 -9.35 -0.63
N SER A 83 -10.59 -8.17 -0.45
CA SER A 83 -9.34 -7.97 0.28
C SER A 83 -9.35 -6.66 1.06
N TYR A 84 -8.93 -6.71 2.31
CA TYR A 84 -8.65 -5.53 3.11
C TYR A 84 -7.14 -5.28 3.07
N VAL A 85 -6.74 -4.08 2.67
CA VAL A 85 -5.35 -3.64 2.51
C VAL A 85 -5.13 -2.45 3.43
N ASP A 86 -4.01 -2.41 4.13
CA ASP A 86 -3.68 -1.31 5.04
C ASP A 86 -2.16 -1.18 5.26
N THR A 87 -1.75 -0.10 5.92
CA THR A 87 -0.37 0.13 6.35
C THR A 87 -0.35 0.59 7.81
N ASP A 88 0.80 0.52 8.48
CA ASP A 88 0.96 1.06 9.84
C ASP A 88 1.41 2.53 9.87
N ILE A 89 1.42 3.22 8.72
CA ILE A 89 1.77 4.64 8.63
C ILE A 89 0.75 5.46 9.42
N SER A 90 1.23 6.15 10.46
CA SER A 90 0.36 6.91 11.34
C SER A 90 -0.16 8.20 10.69
N ARG A 91 -1.22 8.76 11.29
CA ARG A 91 -1.72 10.11 10.93
C ARG A 91 -0.66 11.19 11.12
N THR A 92 0.25 11.04 12.07
CA THR A 92 1.31 12.01 12.34
C THR A 92 2.40 11.94 11.28
N GLU A 93 2.79 10.73 10.88
CA GLU A 93 3.76 10.53 9.79
C GLU A 93 3.19 11.01 8.45
N SER A 94 1.97 10.62 8.11
CA SER A 94 1.31 11.09 6.90
C SER A 94 1.15 12.62 6.86
N ALA A 95 0.88 13.27 8.00
CA ALA A 95 0.80 14.74 8.06
C ALA A 95 2.10 15.45 7.64
N TYR A 96 3.27 14.83 7.87
CA TYR A 96 4.55 15.37 7.42
C TYR A 96 4.73 15.30 5.90
N LEU A 97 4.08 14.31 5.27
CA LEU A 97 4.16 14.02 3.83
C LEU A 97 3.11 14.76 3.00
N LEU A 98 2.03 15.24 3.62
CA LEU A 98 1.01 16.01 2.93
C LEU A 98 1.54 17.35 2.39
N PRO A 99 1.05 17.82 1.22
CA PRO A 99 -0.02 17.21 0.40
C PRO A 99 0.47 16.16 -0.61
N ASN A 100 1.77 15.92 -0.71
CA ASN A 100 2.38 15.07 -1.74
C ASN A 100 2.07 13.57 -1.58
N PHE A 101 1.46 13.20 -0.45
CA PHE A 101 1.04 11.85 -0.09
C PHE A 101 -0.48 11.79 0.15
N ALA A 102 -1.25 12.36 -0.79
CA ALA A 102 -2.70 12.47 -0.70
C ALA A 102 -3.43 11.89 -1.92
N THR A 103 -4.61 11.33 -1.69
CA THR A 103 -5.61 11.02 -2.71
C THR A 103 -6.15 12.30 -3.36
N LEU A 104 -6.92 12.17 -4.44
CA LEU A 104 -7.56 13.31 -5.11
C LEU A 104 -8.51 14.12 -4.21
N ASP A 105 -9.08 13.48 -3.18
CA ASP A 105 -9.94 14.11 -2.17
C ASP A 105 -9.18 14.58 -0.92
N GLY A 106 -7.84 14.56 -0.94
CA GLY A 106 -6.98 15.15 0.08
C GLY A 106 -6.77 14.29 1.33
N ARG A 107 -7.23 13.03 1.35
CA ARG A 107 -6.93 12.07 2.42
C ARG A 107 -5.55 11.44 2.20
N PRO A 108 -4.85 10.96 3.24
CA PRO A 108 -3.61 10.21 3.05
C PRO A 108 -3.82 8.98 2.14
N ILE A 109 -2.86 8.68 1.26
CA ILE A 109 -2.90 7.49 0.39
C ILE A 109 -2.74 6.19 1.21
N ALA A 110 -2.15 6.28 2.40
CA ALA A 110 -1.93 5.16 3.31
C ALA A 110 -3.17 4.67 4.08
N ASP A 111 -4.33 5.32 3.90
CA ASP A 111 -5.57 4.87 4.56
C ASP A 111 -5.98 3.47 4.06
N ALA A 112 -6.49 2.65 4.98
CA ALA A 112 -6.99 1.31 4.66
C ALA A 112 -8.06 1.29 3.56
N ALA A 113 -8.05 0.25 2.73
CA ALA A 113 -8.98 0.06 1.62
C ALA A 113 -9.56 -1.35 1.57
N LEU A 114 -10.84 -1.43 1.17
CA LEU A 114 -11.47 -2.68 0.76
C LEU A 114 -11.44 -2.76 -0.78
N VAL A 115 -10.82 -3.81 -1.31
CA VAL A 115 -10.72 -4.09 -2.74
C VAL A 115 -11.62 -5.28 -3.09
N LEU A 116 -12.49 -5.09 -4.06
CA LEU A 116 -13.37 -6.13 -4.60
C LEU A 116 -12.97 -6.41 -6.05
N SER A 117 -12.89 -7.68 -6.45
CA SER A 117 -12.58 -8.05 -7.83
C SER A 117 -13.39 -9.26 -8.30
N VAL A 118 -13.56 -9.34 -9.62
CA VAL A 118 -14.18 -10.47 -10.32
C VAL A 118 -13.23 -10.88 -11.44
N THR A 119 -12.91 -12.16 -11.52
CA THR A 119 -12.02 -12.73 -12.54
C THR A 119 -12.73 -13.87 -13.26
N ALA A 120 -12.67 -13.84 -14.59
CA ALA A 120 -13.14 -14.92 -15.45
C ALA A 120 -11.98 -15.41 -16.33
N SER A 121 -11.75 -16.73 -16.37
CA SER A 121 -10.75 -17.36 -17.25
C SER A 121 -11.43 -18.14 -18.39
N PHE A 122 -10.85 -18.20 -19.58
CA PHE A 122 -11.42 -18.87 -20.76
C PHE A 122 -10.43 -19.77 -21.49
#